data_AF-A0A382IZT2-F1
#
_entry.id   AF-A0A382IZT2-F1
#
_cell.length_a   1.000
_cell.length_b   1.000
_cell.length_c   1.000
_cell.angle_alpha   90.00
_cell.angle_beta   90.00
_cell.angle_gamma   90.00
#
_symmetry.space_group_name_H-M   'P 1'
#
loop_
_entity.id
_entity.type
_entity.pdbx_description
1 polymer ?
#
loop_
_entity_poly.entity_id
_entity_poly.type
_entity_poly.pdbx_seq_one_letter_code
_entity_poly.pdbx_strand_id
1 'polypeptide(L)'
;MSETVLNDKETVLNENQTSLDEKPEWTYQDPGAMDLNQLDLINPYLFHNDYHVGLFERLRKESPVHLQKDHEEAGSFWNVTRYEDIMAVDTNHDTYSSDGSIVVDDNDEEFPLPMFIAMDPPKHGNQRKEVSGVVAPSNLARMEDLIRSRVCTILDSLPREEEFNWVDLVSIELTTQMLATLFDFPSEDRHKLTRWSDVATA
;
A
#
# COMPACT_ATOMS: atom_id res chain seq x y z
N MET A 1 12.98 44.95 5.30
CA MET A 1 11.66 44.54 4.78
C MET A 1 11.91 44.02 3.38
N SER A 2 11.86 42.73 3.07
CA SER A 2 11.07 41.63 3.60
C SER A 2 11.87 40.35 3.46
N GLU A 3 12.05 39.64 4.57
CA GLU A 3 12.72 38.33 4.68
C GLU A 3 11.67 37.29 5.16
N THR A 4 10.40 37.50 4.80
CA THR A 4 9.26 36.93 5.55
C THR A 4 8.36 36.03 4.70
N VAL A 5 8.77 35.58 3.51
CA VAL A 5 7.87 34.82 2.60
C VAL A 5 8.34 33.39 2.30
N LEU A 6 9.49 32.95 2.85
CA LEU A 6 9.99 31.57 2.65
C LEU A 6 9.73 30.62 3.83
N ASN A 7 9.29 31.13 4.99
CA ASN A 7 9.12 30.33 6.22
C ASN A 7 7.77 29.60 6.35
N ASP A 8 6.79 29.93 5.51
CA ASP A 8 5.41 29.43 5.69
C ASP A 8 5.20 28.01 5.17
N LYS A 9 6.10 27.47 4.32
CA LYS A 9 5.96 26.10 3.79
C LYS A 9 6.58 25.02 4.67
N GLU A 10 7.64 25.33 5.43
CA GLU A 10 8.19 24.40 6.43
C GLU A 10 7.30 24.32 7.68
N THR A 11 6.57 25.39 8.00
CA THR A 11 5.69 25.42 9.18
C THR A 11 4.44 24.54 8.98
N VAL A 12 3.87 24.51 7.77
CA VAL A 12 2.66 23.71 7.48
C VAL A 12 2.94 22.20 7.44
N LEU A 13 4.17 21.78 7.15
CA LEU A 13 4.57 20.36 7.24
C LEU A 13 4.73 19.89 8.69
N ASN A 14 5.17 20.78 9.59
CA ASN A 14 5.37 20.45 11.01
C ASN A 14 4.07 20.41 11.82
N GLU A 15 3.06 21.22 11.50
CA GLU A 15 1.80 21.25 12.26
C GLU A 15 0.92 19.99 12.03
N ASN A 16 1.03 19.34 10.86
CA ASN A 16 0.34 18.09 10.56
C ASN A 16 1.08 16.83 11.04
N GLN A 17 2.36 16.93 11.41
CA GLN A 17 3.12 15.80 11.96
C GLN A 17 2.77 15.52 13.43
N THR A 18 2.36 16.55 14.18
CA THR A 18 1.99 16.41 15.59
C THR A 18 0.73 15.57 15.86
N SER A 19 -0.20 15.41 14.90
CA SER A 19 -1.41 14.61 15.13
C SER A 19 -1.28 13.12 14.76
N LEU A 20 -0.27 12.75 13.97
CA LEU A 20 -0.04 11.36 13.55
C LEU A 20 0.72 10.52 14.60
N ASP A 21 1.34 11.15 15.60
CA ASP A 21 2.07 10.47 16.66
C ASP A 21 1.18 10.04 17.84
N GLU A 22 0.03 10.70 18.05
CA GLU A 22 -0.93 10.34 19.10
C GLU A 22 -1.87 9.23 18.64
N LYS A 23 -1.37 8.00 18.68
CA LYS A 23 -2.16 6.80 18.40
C LYS A 23 -3.34 6.69 19.38
N PRO A 24 -4.53 6.29 18.93
CA PRO A 24 -5.67 6.11 19.83
C PRO A 24 -5.38 5.10 20.95
N GLU A 25 -5.77 5.42 22.19
CA GLU A 25 -5.52 4.57 23.36
C GLU A 25 -6.10 3.14 23.21
N TRP A 26 -7.19 2.99 22.45
CA TRP A 26 -7.82 1.68 22.22
C TRP A 26 -6.91 0.70 21.49
N THR A 27 -5.90 1.18 20.74
CA THR A 27 -4.92 0.33 20.03
C THR A 27 -4.00 -0.47 20.98
N TYR A 28 -3.99 -0.12 22.27
CA TYR A 28 -3.25 -0.84 23.32
C TYR A 28 -4.12 -1.80 24.13
N GLN A 29 -5.44 -1.83 23.88
CA GLN A 29 -6.39 -2.68 24.58
C GLN A 29 -6.50 -4.05 23.91
N ASP A 30 -7.05 -5.04 24.62
CA ASP A 30 -7.32 -6.36 24.05
C ASP A 30 -8.36 -6.24 22.92
N PRO A 31 -8.08 -6.76 21.69
CA PRO A 31 -9.06 -6.82 20.61
C PRO A 31 -10.35 -7.57 20.95
N GLY A 32 -10.36 -8.39 22.00
CA GLY A 32 -11.55 -9.03 22.55
C GLY A 32 -12.46 -8.14 23.40
N ALA A 33 -12.01 -6.93 23.78
CA ALA A 33 -12.72 -6.08 24.74
C ALA A 33 -13.92 -5.32 24.14
N MET A 34 -13.91 -5.04 22.83
CA MET A 34 -14.97 -4.31 22.13
C MET A 34 -15.89 -5.24 21.34
N ASP A 35 -17.13 -4.85 21.08
CA ASP A 35 -17.99 -5.60 20.16
C ASP A 35 -17.48 -5.46 18.72
N LEU A 36 -17.52 -6.53 17.91
CA LEU A 36 -17.02 -6.48 16.53
C LEU A 36 -17.77 -5.43 15.68
N ASN A 37 -19.06 -5.20 15.93
CA ASN A 37 -19.86 -4.22 15.18
C ASN A 37 -19.57 -2.77 15.62
N GLN A 38 -18.77 -2.56 16.66
CA GLN A 38 -18.33 -1.24 17.12
C GLN A 38 -16.94 -0.88 16.59
N LEU A 39 -16.24 -1.84 16.00
CA LEU A 39 -14.93 -1.61 15.40
C LEU A 39 -15.11 -1.15 13.96
N ASP A 40 -14.44 -0.07 13.61
CA ASP A 40 -14.21 0.27 12.23
C ASP A 40 -13.05 -0.57 11.69
N LEU A 41 -13.36 -1.56 10.83
CA LEU A 41 -12.39 -2.52 10.32
C LEU A 41 -11.50 -1.99 9.19
N ILE A 42 -11.76 -0.77 8.71
CA ILE A 42 -10.87 -0.08 7.76
C ILE A 42 -10.05 1.04 8.41
N ASN A 43 -10.18 1.21 9.73
CA ASN A 43 -9.39 2.19 10.46
C ASN A 43 -7.88 1.86 10.35
N PRO A 44 -7.03 2.76 9.83
CA PRO A 44 -5.61 2.49 9.65
C PRO A 44 -4.87 2.26 10.98
N TYR A 45 -5.40 2.77 12.10
CA TYR A 45 -4.80 2.55 13.42
C TYR A 45 -4.84 1.10 13.89
N LEU A 46 -5.63 0.22 13.25
CA LEU A 46 -5.62 -1.23 13.51
C LEU A 46 -4.25 -1.87 13.25
N PHE A 47 -3.47 -1.33 12.32
CA PHE A 47 -2.16 -1.87 11.97
C PHE A 47 -1.06 -1.43 12.94
N HIS A 48 -1.33 -0.43 13.78
CA HIS A 48 -0.40 -0.03 14.83
C HIS A 48 -0.42 -1.00 16.01
N ASN A 49 0.74 -1.17 16.64
CA ASN A 49 0.92 -2.05 17.81
C ASN A 49 0.44 -3.50 17.59
N ASP A 50 0.40 -3.95 16.33
CA ASP A 50 -0.09 -5.26 15.93
C ASP A 50 -1.53 -5.60 16.39
N TYR A 51 -2.36 -4.58 16.64
CA TYR A 51 -3.75 -4.76 17.11
C TYR A 51 -4.57 -5.67 16.18
N HIS A 52 -4.40 -5.49 14.86
CA HIS A 52 -5.01 -6.29 13.80
C HIS A 52 -4.75 -7.81 13.94
N VAL A 53 -3.63 -8.23 14.55
CA VAL A 53 -3.30 -9.66 14.68
C VAL A 53 -4.33 -10.38 15.54
N GLY A 54 -4.61 -9.84 16.73
CA GLY A 54 -5.61 -10.41 17.64
C GLY A 54 -7.03 -10.22 17.12
N LEU A 55 -7.32 -9.08 16.49
CA LEU A 55 -8.61 -8.81 15.86
C LEU A 55 -8.93 -9.81 14.75
N PHE A 56 -8.00 -10.06 13.82
CA PHE A 56 -8.23 -11.03 12.75
C PHE A 56 -8.28 -12.47 13.26
N GLU A 57 -7.56 -12.81 14.34
CA GLU A 57 -7.74 -14.10 15.02
C GLU A 57 -9.18 -14.27 15.54
N ARG A 58 -9.72 -13.23 16.15
CA ARG A 58 -11.09 -13.19 16.65
C ARG A 58 -12.11 -13.28 15.52
N LEU A 59 -11.98 -12.46 14.47
CA LEU A 59 -12.86 -12.51 13.29
C LEU A 59 -12.90 -13.91 12.69
N ARG A 60 -11.75 -14.56 12.47
CA ARG A 60 -11.69 -15.92 11.95
C ARG A 60 -12.43 -16.95 12.83
N LYS A 61 -12.46 -16.76 14.15
CA LYS A 61 -13.13 -17.64 15.12
C LYS A 61 -14.63 -17.37 15.23
N GLU A 62 -15.03 -16.11 15.31
CA GLU A 62 -16.39 -15.70 15.69
C GLU A 62 -17.26 -15.31 14.50
N SER A 63 -16.70 -14.60 13.51
CA SER A 63 -17.43 -14.05 12.37
C SER A 63 -16.49 -13.95 11.16
N PRO A 64 -16.15 -15.08 10.51
CA PRO A 64 -15.09 -15.11 9.48
C PRO A 64 -15.45 -14.35 8.19
N VAL A 65 -16.75 -14.21 7.94
CA VAL A 65 -17.35 -13.35 6.90
C VAL A 65 -18.24 -12.36 7.64
N HIS A 66 -17.68 -11.19 7.96
CA HIS A 66 -18.28 -10.19 8.84
C HIS A 66 -18.83 -9.01 8.03
N LEU A 67 -20.10 -8.67 8.20
CA LEU A 67 -20.71 -7.52 7.55
C LEU A 67 -20.54 -6.27 8.42
N GLN A 68 -19.72 -5.33 7.99
CA GLN A 68 -19.69 -3.98 8.53
C GLN A 68 -20.80 -3.18 7.84
N LYS A 69 -21.69 -2.58 8.61
CA LYS A 69 -22.87 -1.85 8.10
C LYS A 69 -22.72 -0.37 8.32
N ASP A 70 -23.28 0.39 7.38
CA ASP A 70 -23.51 1.83 7.52
C ASP A 70 -22.23 2.61 7.89
N HIS A 71 -21.07 2.20 7.36
CA HIS A 71 -19.83 2.97 7.50
C HIS A 71 -20.02 4.34 6.84
N GLU A 72 -19.55 5.41 7.48
CA GLU A 72 -19.80 6.79 7.06
C GLU A 72 -19.31 7.07 5.63
N GLU A 73 -18.12 6.56 5.30
CA GLU A 73 -17.47 6.79 4.01
C GLU A 73 -17.71 5.66 3.02
N ALA A 74 -17.75 4.40 3.49
CA ALA A 74 -17.68 3.21 2.63
C ALA A 74 -19.01 2.44 2.54
N GLY A 75 -20.06 2.90 3.22
CA GLY A 75 -21.32 2.19 3.30
C GLY A 75 -21.20 0.81 3.97
N SER A 76 -21.91 -0.18 3.43
CA SER A 76 -21.91 -1.54 3.99
C SER A 76 -21.03 -2.48 3.17
N PHE A 77 -20.08 -3.16 3.80
CA PHE A 77 -19.14 -4.06 3.14
C PHE A 77 -18.81 -5.31 3.96
N TRP A 78 -18.35 -6.36 3.27
CA TRP A 78 -18.00 -7.63 3.88
C TRP A 78 -16.49 -7.74 4.13
N ASN A 79 -16.12 -8.19 5.32
CA ASN A 79 -14.77 -8.52 5.72
C ASN A 79 -14.58 -10.04 5.67
N VAL A 80 -13.72 -10.50 4.77
CA VAL A 80 -13.45 -11.93 4.54
C VAL A 80 -12.07 -12.27 5.09
N THR A 81 -12.02 -13.10 6.14
CA THR A 81 -10.80 -13.23 6.98
C THR A 81 -10.15 -14.60 6.98
N ARG A 82 -10.78 -15.62 6.37
CA ARG A 82 -10.21 -16.95 6.21
C ARG A 82 -9.61 -17.11 4.82
N TYR A 83 -8.49 -17.81 4.77
CA TYR A 83 -7.78 -18.09 3.51
C TYR A 83 -8.68 -18.72 2.45
N GLU A 84 -9.46 -19.75 2.80
CA GLU A 84 -10.33 -20.45 1.84
C GLU A 84 -11.43 -19.53 1.28
N ASP A 85 -12.01 -18.67 2.12
CA ASP A 85 -13.03 -17.72 1.71
C ASP A 85 -12.44 -16.60 0.83
N ILE A 86 -11.24 -16.10 1.16
CA ILE A 86 -10.50 -15.14 0.32
C ILE A 86 -10.22 -15.74 -1.06
N MET A 87 -9.72 -16.98 -1.10
CA MET A 87 -9.46 -17.67 -2.38
C MET A 87 -10.75 -17.89 -3.18
N ALA A 88 -11.87 -18.19 -2.53
CA ALA A 88 -13.16 -18.36 -3.19
C ALA A 88 -13.66 -17.04 -3.81
N VAL A 89 -13.41 -15.90 -3.15
CA VAL A 89 -13.71 -14.56 -3.69
C VAL A 89 -12.78 -14.22 -4.85
N ASP A 90 -11.45 -14.28 -4.63
CA ASP A 90 -10.41 -13.87 -5.58
C ASP A 90 -10.44 -14.66 -6.90
N THR A 91 -10.82 -15.95 -6.83
CA THR A 91 -10.89 -16.81 -8.03
C THR A 91 -12.23 -16.76 -8.78
N ASN A 92 -13.27 -16.14 -8.19
CA ASN A 92 -14.61 -16.05 -8.78
C ASN A 92 -14.95 -14.62 -9.22
N HIS A 93 -14.12 -14.08 -10.12
CA HIS A 93 -14.27 -12.72 -10.65
C HIS A 93 -15.58 -12.49 -11.41
N ASP A 94 -16.24 -13.54 -11.92
CA ASP A 94 -17.55 -13.43 -12.57
C ASP A 94 -18.66 -13.05 -11.57
N THR A 95 -18.47 -13.36 -10.29
CA THR A 95 -19.39 -13.00 -9.20
C THR A 95 -18.88 -11.78 -8.44
N TYR A 96 -17.58 -11.68 -8.20
CA TYR A 96 -16.92 -10.62 -7.45
C TYR A 96 -16.12 -9.74 -8.40
N SER A 97 -16.78 -8.73 -8.96
CA SER A 97 -16.22 -7.79 -9.93
C SER A 97 -15.13 -6.91 -9.29
N SER A 98 -14.09 -6.60 -10.06
CA SER A 98 -13.11 -5.55 -9.73
C SER A 98 -13.32 -4.28 -10.57
N ASP A 99 -14.34 -4.25 -11.43
CA ASP A 99 -14.64 -3.09 -12.27
C ASP A 99 -15.14 -1.92 -11.40
N GLY A 100 -14.48 -0.77 -11.52
CA GLY A 100 -14.83 0.45 -10.78
C GLY A 100 -13.96 0.72 -9.56
N SER A 101 -13.77 -0.25 -8.66
CA SER A 101 -12.89 -0.09 -7.49
C SER A 101 -12.28 -1.40 -7.00
N ILE A 102 -11.08 -1.30 -6.43
CA ILE A 102 -10.37 -2.38 -5.72
C ILE A 102 -10.04 -2.01 -4.27
N VAL A 103 -10.47 -0.82 -3.83
CA VAL A 103 -10.31 -0.30 -2.46
C VAL A 103 -11.69 -0.08 -1.87
N VAL A 104 -11.77 -0.08 -0.53
CA VAL A 104 -13.05 0.08 0.20
C VAL A 104 -13.55 1.52 0.14
N ASP A 105 -12.64 2.49 0.06
CA ASP A 105 -12.98 3.90 -0.09
C ASP A 105 -13.37 4.24 -1.54
N ASP A 106 -14.16 5.30 -1.71
CA ASP A 106 -14.60 5.76 -3.02
C ASP A 106 -13.42 6.38 -3.79
N ASN A 107 -13.22 5.94 -5.03
CA ASN A 107 -12.26 6.61 -5.91
C ASN A 107 -12.80 8.01 -6.25
N ASP A 108 -11.92 9.01 -6.23
CA ASP A 108 -12.24 10.35 -6.69
C ASP A 108 -12.74 10.31 -8.16
N GLU A 109 -14.05 10.51 -8.34
CA GLU A 109 -14.71 10.50 -9.66
C GLU A 109 -14.14 11.59 -10.60
N GLU A 110 -13.49 12.62 -10.05
CA GLU A 110 -12.93 13.73 -10.82
C GLU A 110 -11.59 13.35 -11.51
N PHE A 111 -10.92 12.29 -11.07
CA PHE A 111 -9.64 11.85 -11.64
C PHE A 111 -9.55 10.34 -11.88
N PRO A 112 -10.35 9.77 -12.81
CA PRO A 112 -10.30 8.35 -13.10
C PRO A 112 -8.94 7.97 -13.70
N LEU A 113 -8.13 7.22 -12.95
CA LEU A 113 -6.90 6.59 -13.42
C LEU A 113 -7.21 5.15 -13.86
N PRO A 114 -7.44 4.90 -15.16
CA PRO A 114 -7.79 3.56 -15.62
C PRO A 114 -6.58 2.62 -15.47
N MET A 115 -6.64 1.73 -14.49
CA MET A 115 -5.66 0.68 -14.25
C MET A 115 -6.31 -0.68 -14.48
N PHE A 116 -5.62 -1.61 -15.16
CA PHE A 116 -6.21 -2.91 -15.48
C PHE A 116 -6.61 -3.73 -14.24
N ILE A 117 -6.04 -3.42 -13.06
CA ILE A 117 -6.39 -4.08 -11.80
C ILE A 117 -7.84 -3.81 -11.38
N ALA A 118 -8.40 -2.65 -11.76
CA ALA A 118 -9.78 -2.25 -11.49
C ALA A 118 -10.66 -2.45 -12.74
N MET A 119 -10.49 -3.58 -13.43
CA MET A 119 -11.25 -3.94 -14.63
C MET A 119 -11.57 -5.42 -14.63
N ASP A 120 -12.70 -5.79 -15.24
CA ASP A 120 -13.06 -7.18 -15.49
C ASP A 120 -12.67 -7.66 -16.91
N PRO A 121 -12.69 -8.98 -17.17
CA PRO A 121 -12.62 -9.52 -18.53
C PRO A 121 -13.71 -8.95 -19.45
N PRO A 122 -13.42 -8.75 -20.76
CA PRO A 122 -12.18 -9.10 -21.45
C PRO A 122 -11.09 -8.01 -21.37
N LYS A 123 -11.43 -6.80 -20.90
CA LYS A 123 -10.54 -5.62 -20.95
C LYS A 123 -9.28 -5.84 -20.10
N HIS A 124 -9.44 -6.37 -18.89
CA HIS A 124 -8.33 -6.76 -18.02
C HIS A 124 -7.33 -7.69 -18.71
N GLY A 125 -7.83 -8.79 -19.30
CA GLY A 125 -6.99 -9.79 -19.95
C GLY A 125 -6.16 -9.23 -21.11
N ASN A 126 -6.76 -8.35 -21.91
CA ASN A 126 -6.05 -7.69 -23.01
C ASN A 126 -4.90 -6.80 -22.51
N GLN A 127 -5.14 -5.92 -21.53
CA GLN A 127 -4.09 -5.03 -21.00
C GLN A 127 -3.01 -5.79 -20.24
N ARG A 128 -3.39 -6.76 -19.40
CA ARG A 128 -2.44 -7.60 -18.66
C ARG A 128 -1.50 -8.35 -19.61
N LYS A 129 -2.02 -8.82 -20.75
CA LYS A 129 -1.22 -9.52 -21.75
C LYS A 129 -0.08 -8.64 -22.29
N GLU A 130 -0.34 -7.37 -22.56
CA GLU A 130 0.66 -6.43 -23.10
C GLU A 130 1.87 -6.24 -22.17
N VAL A 131 1.66 -6.28 -20.84
CA VAL A 131 2.72 -6.08 -19.84
C VAL A 131 3.32 -7.38 -19.30
N SER A 132 2.65 -8.52 -19.47
CA SER A 132 3.06 -9.81 -18.91
C SER A 132 4.47 -10.27 -19.31
N GLY A 133 4.94 -9.83 -20.49
CA GLY A 133 6.27 -10.16 -20.98
C GLY A 133 7.39 -9.64 -20.07
N VAL A 134 7.19 -8.53 -19.36
CA VAL A 134 8.22 -7.94 -18.48
C VAL A 134 8.63 -8.91 -17.37
N VAL A 135 7.69 -9.68 -16.84
CA VAL A 135 7.91 -10.65 -15.75
C VAL A 135 8.13 -12.08 -16.27
N ALA A 136 8.36 -12.27 -17.56
CA ALA A 136 8.66 -13.59 -18.11
C ALA A 136 9.99 -14.13 -17.55
N PRO A 137 10.13 -15.45 -17.32
CA PRO A 137 11.34 -16.03 -16.70
C PRO A 137 12.65 -15.63 -17.37
N SER A 138 12.67 -15.52 -18.70
CA SER A 138 13.85 -15.09 -19.45
C SER A 138 14.23 -13.63 -19.20
N ASN A 139 13.25 -12.75 -18.97
CA ASN A 139 13.50 -11.34 -18.67
C ASN A 139 13.98 -11.18 -17.23
N LEU A 140 13.39 -11.91 -16.28
CA LEU A 140 13.86 -11.95 -14.89
C LEU A 140 15.31 -12.43 -14.80
N ALA A 141 15.67 -13.50 -15.52
CA ALA A 141 17.05 -13.99 -15.56
C ALA A 141 18.04 -12.95 -16.12
N ARG A 142 17.63 -12.15 -17.11
CA ARG A 142 18.47 -11.06 -17.65
C ARG A 142 18.66 -9.90 -16.69
N MET A 143 17.73 -9.69 -15.76
CA MET A 143 17.83 -8.64 -14.75
C MET A 143 18.71 -9.07 -13.57
N GLU A 144 18.92 -10.37 -13.34
CA GLU A 144 19.61 -10.90 -12.15
C GLU A 144 20.94 -10.20 -11.85
N ASP A 145 21.85 -10.13 -12.82
CA ASP A 145 23.18 -9.52 -12.63
C ASP A 145 23.09 -8.03 -12.28
N LEU A 146 22.15 -7.32 -12.90
CA LEU A 146 21.92 -5.91 -12.61
C LEU A 146 21.36 -5.72 -11.20
N ILE A 147 20.36 -6.52 -10.80
CA ILE A 147 19.81 -6.50 -9.44
C ILE A 147 20.91 -6.81 -8.43
N ARG A 148 21.68 -7.88 -8.67
CA ARG A 148 22.76 -8.33 -7.79
C ARG A 148 23.81 -7.25 -7.60
N SER A 149 24.28 -6.63 -8.68
CA SER A 149 25.30 -5.57 -8.60
C SER A 149 24.82 -4.38 -7.77
N ARG A 150 23.56 -3.97 -7.94
CA ARG A 150 22.95 -2.87 -7.16
C ARG A 150 22.77 -3.20 -5.69
N VAL A 151 22.28 -4.39 -5.39
CA VAL A 151 22.18 -4.88 -4.01
C VAL A 151 23.56 -4.87 -3.35
N CYS A 152 24.59 -5.38 -4.02
CA CYS A 152 25.97 -5.32 -3.51
C CYS A 152 26.40 -3.87 -3.28
N THR A 153 26.23 -2.97 -4.24
CA THR A 153 26.59 -1.55 -4.07
C THR A 153 25.87 -0.88 -2.90
N ILE A 154 24.57 -1.10 -2.75
CA ILE A 154 23.78 -0.55 -1.64
C ILE A 154 24.35 -1.08 -0.32
N LEU A 155 24.47 -2.39 -0.18
CA LEU A 155 24.92 -3.02 1.07
C LEU A 155 26.38 -2.68 1.41
N ASP A 156 27.25 -2.55 0.42
CA ASP A 156 28.66 -2.16 0.60
C ASP A 156 28.81 -0.69 1.05
N SER A 157 27.81 0.15 0.77
CA SER A 157 27.81 1.58 1.14
C SER A 157 27.24 1.88 2.53
N LEU A 158 26.62 0.89 3.18
CA LEU A 158 25.98 1.09 4.48
C LEU A 158 27.01 1.37 5.59
N PRO A 159 26.69 2.26 6.53
CA PRO A 159 27.58 2.51 7.66
C PRO A 159 27.66 1.25 8.55
N ARG A 160 28.83 1.01 9.13
CA ARG A 160 29.09 -0.16 9.99
C ARG A 160 29.10 0.27 11.44
N GLU A 161 28.41 -0.49 12.28
CA GLU A 161 28.32 -0.23 13.74
C GLU A 161 27.68 1.13 14.09
N GLU A 162 26.94 1.71 13.15
CA GLU A 162 26.19 2.95 13.33
C GLU A 162 24.71 2.70 13.03
N GLU A 163 23.83 3.44 13.69
CA GLU A 163 22.41 3.41 13.43
C GLU A 163 22.07 4.18 12.15
N PHE A 164 21.19 3.62 11.33
CA PHE A 164 20.68 4.27 10.13
C PHE A 164 19.25 3.82 9.84
N ASN A 165 18.52 4.60 9.04
CA ASN A 165 17.19 4.23 8.59
C ASN A 165 17.27 3.20 7.45
N TRP A 166 16.91 1.94 7.75
CA TRP A 166 16.87 0.86 6.77
C TRP A 166 15.87 1.11 5.63
N VAL A 167 14.73 1.74 5.95
CA VAL A 167 13.70 2.05 4.96
C VAL A 167 14.28 2.98 3.91
N ASP A 168 14.99 4.02 4.32
CA ASP A 168 15.58 5.00 3.41
C ASP A 168 16.74 4.41 2.60
N LEU A 169 17.74 3.86 3.29
CA LEU A 169 19.00 3.47 2.64
C LEU A 169 18.92 2.15 1.87
N VAL A 170 17.93 1.30 2.15
CA VAL A 170 17.82 -0.03 1.53
C VAL A 170 16.50 -0.22 0.83
N SER A 171 15.37 -0.10 1.55
CA SER A 171 14.06 -0.45 0.98
C SER A 171 13.65 0.48 -0.16
N ILE A 172 13.69 1.80 0.06
CA ILE A 172 13.34 2.81 -0.95
C ILE A 172 14.37 2.80 -2.09
N GLU A 173 15.66 2.77 -1.76
CA GLU A 173 16.71 2.84 -2.78
C GLU A 173 16.66 1.64 -3.74
N LEU A 174 16.58 0.41 -3.22
CA LEU A 174 16.56 -0.78 -4.06
C LEU A 174 15.30 -0.83 -4.94
N THR A 175 14.12 -0.56 -4.37
CA THR A 175 12.85 -0.61 -5.11
C THR A 175 12.77 0.50 -6.16
N THR A 176 13.26 1.71 -5.87
CA THR A 176 13.30 2.82 -6.82
C THR A 176 14.25 2.53 -7.98
N GLN A 177 15.43 1.95 -7.72
CA GLN A 177 16.33 1.51 -8.79
C GLN A 177 15.68 0.43 -9.67
N MET A 178 14.92 -0.49 -9.07
CA MET A 178 14.18 -1.52 -9.80
C MET A 178 13.12 -0.91 -10.74
N LEU A 179 12.28 0.00 -10.23
CA LEU A 179 11.29 0.70 -11.06
C LEU A 179 11.95 1.45 -12.21
N ALA A 180 13.02 2.19 -11.95
CA ALA A 180 13.76 2.89 -13.00
C ALA A 180 14.28 1.95 -14.10
N THR A 181 14.58 0.69 -13.77
CA THR A 181 15.05 -0.30 -14.76
C THR A 181 13.92 -0.86 -15.60
N LEU A 182 12.78 -1.14 -14.96
CA LEU A 182 11.60 -1.63 -15.66
C LEU A 182 11.11 -0.61 -16.70
N PHE A 183 11.28 0.69 -16.43
CA PHE A 183 10.86 1.77 -17.31
C PHE A 183 11.97 2.33 -18.22
N ASP A 184 13.19 1.80 -18.16
CA ASP A 184 14.38 2.40 -18.79
C ASP A 184 14.49 3.92 -18.49
N PHE A 185 14.20 4.27 -17.25
CA PHE A 185 14.10 5.64 -16.78
C PHE A 185 15.49 6.19 -16.41
N PRO A 186 15.80 7.47 -16.73
CA PRO A 186 17.10 8.05 -16.39
C PRO A 186 17.41 7.93 -14.89
N SER A 187 18.54 7.29 -14.58
CA SER A 187 18.89 6.95 -13.18
C SER A 187 19.04 8.18 -12.28
N GLU A 188 19.44 9.32 -12.84
CA GLU A 188 19.57 10.61 -12.15
C GLU A 188 18.22 11.20 -11.70
N ASP A 189 17.15 10.87 -12.44
CA ASP A 189 15.81 11.36 -12.18
C ASP A 189 14.94 10.38 -11.39
N ARG A 190 15.46 9.19 -11.02
CA ARG A 190 14.68 8.08 -10.44
C ARG A 190 13.81 8.47 -9.23
N HIS A 191 14.24 9.47 -8.45
CA HIS A 191 13.49 10.02 -7.31
C HIS A 191 12.10 10.57 -7.69
N LYS A 192 11.91 10.97 -8.96
CA LYS A 192 10.61 11.41 -9.48
C LYS A 192 9.59 10.26 -9.48
N LEU A 193 10.01 9.02 -9.72
CA LEU A 193 9.13 7.86 -9.70
C LEU A 193 8.53 7.64 -8.31
N THR A 194 9.35 7.71 -7.26
CA THR A 194 8.89 7.61 -5.87
C THR A 194 7.95 8.76 -5.54
N ARG A 195 8.32 10.00 -5.88
CA ARG A 195 7.47 11.17 -5.64
C ARG A 195 6.11 11.09 -6.34
N TRP A 196 6.06 10.64 -7.59
CA TRP A 196 4.79 10.46 -8.30
C TRP A 196 3.95 9.34 -7.70
N SER A 197 4.57 8.26 -7.23
CA SER A 197 3.88 7.21 -6.47
C SER A 197 3.25 7.79 -5.21
N ASP A 198 4.01 8.53 -4.41
CA ASP A 198 3.51 9.12 -3.16
C ASP A 198 2.35 10.09 -3.42
N VAL A 199 2.41 10.93 -4.46
CA VAL A 199 1.30 11.83 -4.82
C VAL A 199 0.06 11.07 -5.26
N ALA A 200 0.23 9.94 -5.93
CA ALA A 200 -0.89 9.15 -6.44
C ALA A 200 -1.57 8.29 -5.35
N THR A 201 -0.90 8.06 -4.21
CA THR A 201 -1.40 7.21 -3.13
C THR A 201 -1.59 7.93 -1.79
N ALA A 202 -1.29 9.24 -1.71
CA ALA A 202 -1.48 10.07 -0.51
C ALA A 202 -2.84 10.78 -0.55
#